data_AF-A0A453SHH0-F1
#
_entry.id   AF-A0A453SHH0-F1
#
_cell.length_a   1.000
_cell.length_b   1.000
_cell.length_c   1.000
_cell.angle_alpha   90.00
_cell.angle_beta   90.00
_cell.angle_gamma   90.00
#
_symmetry.space_group_name_H-M   'P 1'
#
loop_
_entity.id
_entity.type
_entity.pdbx_description
1 polymer ?
#
loop_
_entity_poly.entity_id
_entity_poly.type
_entity_poly.pdbx_seq_one_letter_code
_entity_poly.pdbx_strand_id
1 'polypeptide(L)'
;MQEVVDGADLGYVGDDTPVSSEEPLSPAPGVETVCVFPKNAGKIVPAGEETELLVGLQNEGESTLNVVAVHSTLHLPYDHKMYGQNLTVQSFYNASVPVSVQATFPYTFAVSKFLQPGAYDLVGYIVYEIDQHPYQNVFYNGTIEVVEVGGLLSVESVFLITLGIALLGLLGLWAYGQVQQLSKKTKKGPKVELGTGTTDANMDEWLEVIIPPPPIYLCSAESGAEAYRYDINLFCLAGYRVCKGQS
;
A
#
# COMPACT_ATOMS: atom_id res chain seq x y z
N MET A 1 4.01 40.64 52.61
CA MET A 1 3.23 40.01 51.54
C MET A 1 3.72 40.60 50.23
N GLN A 2 4.60 39.90 49.53
CA GLN A 2 4.61 39.78 48.06
C GLN A 2 5.70 38.76 47.70
N GLU A 3 5.32 37.74 46.95
CA GLU A 3 6.16 36.63 46.50
C GLU A 3 7.19 37.09 45.46
N VAL A 4 8.38 36.49 45.49
CA VAL A 4 9.36 36.55 44.41
C VAL A 4 9.21 35.25 43.61
N VAL A 5 8.59 35.34 42.43
CA VAL A 5 8.64 34.29 41.41
C VAL A 5 8.86 35.00 40.08
N ASP A 6 10.12 35.24 39.73
CA ASP A 6 10.49 35.58 38.36
C ASP A 6 10.88 34.27 37.66
N GLY A 7 9.93 33.82 36.84
CA GLY A 7 10.00 32.62 36.03
C GLY A 7 11.05 32.75 34.92
N ALA A 8 11.61 31.59 34.58
CA ALA A 8 12.57 31.40 33.53
C ALA A 8 12.07 31.93 32.18
N ASP A 9 12.90 32.78 31.59
CA ASP A 9 12.90 33.16 30.19
C ASP A 9 13.03 31.91 29.30
N LEU A 10 11.91 31.50 28.71
CA LEU A 10 11.89 30.62 27.55
C LEU A 10 11.32 31.44 26.40
N GLY A 11 12.22 32.17 25.73
CA GLY A 11 11.96 32.76 24.42
C GLY A 11 11.59 31.68 23.41
N TYR A 12 10.29 31.42 23.28
CA TYR A 12 9.72 30.79 22.11
C TYR A 12 9.75 31.81 20.98
N VAL A 13 10.81 31.77 20.17
CA VAL A 13 10.81 32.40 18.86
C VAL A 13 9.87 31.57 18.00
N GLY A 14 8.60 31.97 17.99
CA GLY A 14 7.67 31.58 16.95
C GLY A 14 8.22 32.15 15.65
N ASP A 15 8.79 31.29 14.83
CA ASP A 15 8.98 31.54 13.40
C ASP A 15 7.58 31.54 12.78
N ASP A 16 6.86 32.66 12.97
CA ASP A 16 5.68 33.00 12.19
C ASP A 16 6.18 33.38 10.80
N THR A 17 6.63 32.37 10.04
CA THR A 17 6.66 32.49 8.60
C THR A 17 5.22 32.85 8.20
N PRO A 18 4.97 34.00 7.54
CA PRO A 18 3.65 34.29 7.04
C PRO A 18 3.32 33.19 6.04
N VAL A 19 2.41 32.29 6.42
CA VAL A 19 1.61 31.53 5.47
C VAL A 19 1.11 32.53 4.46
N SER A 20 1.61 32.43 3.22
CA SER A 20 1.23 33.29 2.11
C SER A 20 -0.28 33.15 1.92
N SER A 21 -1.03 34.01 2.57
CA SER A 21 -2.42 34.27 2.27
C SER A 21 -2.41 35.06 0.98
N GLU A 22 -2.18 34.37 -0.13
CA GLU A 22 -2.53 34.89 -1.44
C GLU A 22 -4.04 35.14 -1.38
N GLU A 23 -4.42 36.41 -1.27
CA GLU A 23 -5.82 36.77 -1.41
C GLU A 23 -6.33 36.16 -2.72
N PRO A 24 -7.51 35.53 -2.72
CA PRO A 24 -8.04 34.90 -3.92
C PRO A 24 -8.14 35.97 -5.01
N LEU A 25 -7.29 35.84 -6.03
CA LEU A 25 -7.25 36.75 -7.16
C LEU A 25 -8.59 36.71 -7.88
N SER A 26 -9.14 37.89 -8.14
CA SER A 26 -10.41 38.03 -8.85
C SER A 26 -10.18 38.00 -10.37
N PRO A 27 -11.20 37.62 -11.16
CA PRO A 27 -11.13 37.69 -12.61
C PRO A 27 -11.18 39.14 -13.10
N ALA A 28 -10.41 39.46 -14.14
CA ALA A 28 -10.46 40.78 -14.76
C ALA A 28 -11.73 40.93 -15.64
N PRO A 29 -12.35 42.13 -15.72
CA PRO A 29 -13.46 42.36 -16.63
C PRO A 29 -13.00 42.23 -18.09
N GLY A 30 -13.83 41.61 -18.93
CA GLY A 30 -13.55 41.44 -20.36
C GLY A 30 -12.57 40.31 -20.70
N VAL A 31 -12.23 39.42 -19.75
CA VAL A 31 -11.40 38.24 -20.03
C VAL A 31 -12.25 36.99 -19.96
N GLU A 32 -12.35 36.27 -21.08
CA GLU A 32 -13.08 35.01 -21.18
C GLU A 32 -12.13 33.82 -21.34
N THR A 33 -12.49 32.70 -20.74
CA THR A 33 -11.70 31.46 -20.76
C THR A 33 -12.56 30.30 -21.25
N VAL A 34 -11.95 29.45 -22.07
CA VAL A 34 -12.55 28.20 -22.53
C VAL A 34 -11.54 27.07 -22.40
N CYS A 35 -12.02 25.84 -22.28
CA CYS A 35 -11.13 24.68 -22.19
C CYS A 35 -11.58 23.56 -23.12
N VAL A 36 -10.62 22.80 -23.64
CA VAL A 36 -10.87 21.62 -24.48
C VAL A 36 -9.94 20.49 -24.07
N PHE A 37 -10.47 19.27 -24.02
CA PHE A 37 -9.70 18.04 -23.81
C PHE A 37 -9.53 17.32 -25.16
N PRO A 38 -8.51 17.67 -25.98
CA PRO A 38 -8.42 17.22 -27.36
C PRO A 38 -8.28 15.70 -27.50
N LYS A 39 -7.53 15.08 -26.58
CA LYS A 39 -7.27 13.64 -26.56
C LYS A 39 -8.22 12.86 -25.66
N ASN A 40 -9.08 13.55 -24.91
CA ASN A 40 -9.83 12.95 -23.82
C ASN A 40 -11.25 13.55 -23.70
N ALA A 41 -12.09 13.31 -24.71
CA ALA A 41 -13.47 13.78 -24.71
C ALA A 41 -14.31 13.21 -23.55
N GLY A 42 -13.94 12.02 -23.06
CA GLY A 42 -14.58 11.37 -21.90
C GLY A 42 -14.15 11.94 -20.55
N LYS A 43 -13.14 12.82 -20.49
CA LYS A 43 -12.56 13.35 -19.25
C LYS A 43 -12.09 12.24 -18.29
N ILE A 44 -11.59 11.14 -18.85
CA ILE A 44 -11.07 9.98 -18.13
C ILE A 44 -9.56 10.17 -17.97
N VAL A 45 -9.09 10.34 -16.74
CA VAL A 45 -7.69 10.63 -16.43
C VAL A 45 -7.02 9.38 -15.86
N PRO A 46 -6.07 8.78 -16.60
CA PRO A 46 -5.27 7.67 -16.07
C PRO A 46 -4.34 8.13 -14.95
N ALA A 47 -4.40 7.43 -13.81
CA ALA A 47 -3.57 7.73 -12.65
C ALA A 47 -2.09 7.44 -12.92
N GLY A 48 -1.23 8.42 -12.68
CA GLY A 48 0.21 8.32 -12.94
C GLY A 48 0.64 8.64 -14.37
N GLU A 49 -0.30 8.98 -15.26
CA GLU A 49 -0.04 9.40 -16.63
C GLU A 49 -0.36 10.89 -16.83
N GLU A 50 0.30 11.49 -17.81
CA GLU A 50 0.08 12.88 -18.20
C GLU A 50 -1.18 13.01 -19.06
N THR A 51 -2.05 13.94 -18.68
CA THR A 51 -3.23 14.36 -19.44
C THR A 51 -3.02 15.78 -19.95
N GLU A 52 -3.30 15.98 -21.23
CA GLU A 52 -3.21 17.27 -21.91
C GLU A 52 -4.60 17.91 -22.04
N LEU A 53 -4.67 19.22 -21.73
CA LEU A 53 -5.81 20.08 -22.00
C LEU A 53 -5.34 21.38 -22.67
N LEU A 54 -6.23 22.00 -23.43
CA LEU A 54 -5.98 23.30 -24.07
C LEU A 54 -6.84 24.35 -23.40
N VAL A 55 -6.19 25.42 -22.93
CA VAL A 55 -6.86 26.60 -22.35
C VAL A 55 -6.91 27.69 -23.42
N GLY A 56 -8.11 28.04 -23.87
CA GLY A 56 -8.33 29.22 -24.69
C GLY A 56 -8.57 30.43 -23.79
N LEU A 57 -7.90 31.53 -24.09
CA LEU A 57 -8.03 32.80 -23.39
C LEU A 57 -8.35 33.89 -24.41
N GLN A 58 -9.47 34.58 -24.24
CA GLN A 58 -9.90 35.68 -25.10
C GLN A 58 -9.83 36.97 -24.31
N ASN A 59 -9.07 37.94 -24.85
CA ASN A 59 -8.93 39.26 -24.26
C ASN A 59 -9.88 40.25 -24.94
N GLU A 60 -11.01 40.56 -24.31
CA GLU A 60 -11.92 41.65 -24.71
C GLU A 60 -11.83 42.87 -23.79
N GLY A 61 -10.79 42.93 -22.96
CA GLY A 61 -10.50 44.06 -22.09
C GLY A 61 -9.93 45.26 -22.84
N GLU A 62 -9.48 46.27 -22.09
CA GLU A 62 -8.92 47.51 -22.66
C GLU A 62 -7.39 47.49 -22.80
N SER A 63 -6.73 46.56 -22.09
CA SER A 63 -5.27 46.45 -22.01
C SER A 63 -4.78 45.07 -22.44
N THR A 64 -3.53 45.01 -22.90
CA THR A 64 -2.83 43.75 -23.16
C THR A 64 -2.62 42.99 -21.86
N LEU A 65 -2.93 41.69 -21.86
CA LEU A 65 -2.70 40.82 -20.71
C LEU A 65 -1.44 39.97 -20.92
N ASN A 66 -0.76 39.62 -19.82
CA ASN A 66 0.39 38.71 -19.83
C ASN A 66 0.08 37.50 -18.97
N VAL A 67 0.03 36.31 -19.59
CA VAL A 67 -0.19 35.06 -18.87
C VAL A 67 1.08 34.68 -18.12
N VAL A 68 0.93 34.41 -16.83
CA VAL A 68 2.03 34.09 -15.89
C VAL A 68 2.07 32.60 -15.62
N ALA A 69 0.93 31.99 -15.33
CA ALA A 69 0.87 30.58 -15.00
C ALA A 69 -0.50 29.96 -15.31
N VAL A 70 -0.48 28.67 -15.58
CA VAL A 70 -1.66 27.81 -15.60
C VAL A 70 -1.43 26.69 -14.59
N HIS A 71 -2.41 26.45 -13.74
CA HIS A 71 -2.36 25.37 -12.78
C HIS A 71 -3.76 24.81 -12.54
N SER A 72 -3.83 23.67 -11.86
CA SER A 72 -5.11 23.06 -11.51
C SER A 72 -5.03 22.39 -10.16
N THR A 73 -6.20 22.19 -9.57
CA THR A 73 -6.38 21.61 -8.26
C THR A 73 -7.44 20.52 -8.33
N LEU A 74 -7.19 19.41 -7.67
CA LEU A 74 -8.07 18.25 -7.65
C LEU A 74 -8.68 18.07 -6.28
N HIS A 75 -9.99 17.98 -6.19
CA HIS A 75 -10.75 17.86 -4.95
C HIS A 75 -11.58 16.58 -4.93
N LEU A 76 -11.88 16.11 -3.72
CA LEU A 76 -12.83 15.02 -3.50
C LEU A 76 -14.27 15.52 -3.71
N PRO A 77 -15.14 14.73 -4.37
CA PRO A 77 -16.50 15.16 -4.70
C PRO A 77 -17.43 15.27 -3.49
N TYR A 78 -17.08 14.66 -2.35
CA TYR A 78 -17.90 14.71 -1.13
C TYR A 78 -17.50 15.82 -0.16
N ASP A 79 -16.32 16.43 -0.34
CA ASP A 79 -15.88 17.56 0.48
C ASP A 79 -14.88 18.44 -0.29
N HIS A 80 -15.38 19.55 -0.82
CA HIS A 80 -14.56 20.53 -1.55
C HIS A 80 -13.61 21.32 -0.63
N LYS A 81 -13.75 21.20 0.70
CA LYS A 81 -12.94 21.93 1.69
C LYS A 81 -11.83 21.07 2.27
N MET A 82 -11.95 19.75 2.21
CA MET A 82 -10.95 18.81 2.72
C MET A 82 -10.18 18.17 1.57
N TYR A 83 -8.96 18.67 1.34
CA TYR A 83 -7.92 18.12 0.46
C TYR A 83 -8.09 18.42 -1.05
N GLY A 84 -7.64 19.62 -1.43
CA GLY A 84 -7.24 19.92 -2.80
C GLY A 84 -5.78 19.50 -3.04
N GLN A 85 -5.53 18.57 -3.97
CA GLN A 85 -4.17 18.32 -4.47
C GLN A 85 -3.85 19.35 -5.55
N ASN A 86 -2.83 20.17 -5.32
CA ASN A 86 -2.25 20.99 -6.37
C ASN A 86 -1.54 20.09 -7.39
N LEU A 87 -1.91 20.25 -8.66
CA LEU A 87 -1.30 19.52 -9.77
C LEU A 87 -0.13 20.35 -10.35
N THR A 88 0.30 20.01 -11.57
CA THR A 88 1.40 20.70 -12.24
C THR A 88 1.14 22.21 -12.35
N VAL A 89 2.12 23.03 -12.02
CA VAL A 89 2.10 24.47 -12.33
C VAL A 89 2.95 24.70 -13.57
N GLN A 90 2.35 25.29 -14.59
CA GLN A 90 3.04 25.63 -15.83
C GLN A 90 3.17 27.15 -15.94
N SER A 91 4.40 27.64 -15.81
CA SER A 91 4.71 29.07 -15.89
C SER A 91 5.06 29.51 -17.31
N PHE A 92 4.69 30.75 -17.63
CA PHE A 92 4.95 31.40 -18.90
C PHE A 92 5.70 32.72 -18.66
N TYR A 93 6.78 32.96 -19.41
CA TYR A 93 7.61 34.16 -19.22
C TYR A 93 7.36 35.27 -20.24
N ASN A 94 6.79 34.95 -21.41
CA ASN A 94 6.58 35.90 -22.52
C ASN A 94 5.24 35.64 -23.25
N ALA A 95 4.18 35.31 -22.49
CA ALA A 95 2.88 34.99 -23.05
C ALA A 95 1.95 36.22 -23.03
N SER A 96 2.18 37.15 -23.96
CA SER A 96 1.34 38.34 -24.09
C SER A 96 0.17 38.10 -25.04
N VAL A 97 -1.04 38.49 -24.62
CA VAL A 97 -2.27 38.39 -25.42
C VAL A 97 -2.84 39.79 -25.63
N PRO A 98 -2.72 40.35 -26.85
CA PRO A 98 -3.26 41.65 -27.18
C PRO A 98 -4.78 41.72 -27.04
N VAL A 99 -5.30 42.94 -26.97
CA VAL A 99 -6.75 43.21 -26.97
C VAL A 99 -7.40 42.69 -28.24
N SER A 100 -8.63 42.16 -28.11
CA SER A 100 -9.44 41.54 -29.15
C SER A 100 -8.80 40.31 -29.83
N VAL A 101 -7.85 39.67 -29.14
CA VAL A 101 -7.19 38.44 -29.62
C VAL A 101 -7.48 37.27 -28.69
N GLN A 102 -7.64 36.10 -29.29
CA GLN A 102 -7.71 34.83 -28.58
C GLN A 102 -6.37 34.09 -28.68
N ALA A 103 -5.86 33.63 -27.56
CA ALA A 103 -4.67 32.78 -27.47
C ALA A 103 -5.05 31.41 -26.91
N THR A 104 -4.24 30.40 -27.20
CA THR A 104 -4.41 29.04 -26.66
C THR A 104 -3.13 28.58 -25.99
N PHE A 105 -3.27 28.06 -24.77
CA PHE A 105 -2.17 27.58 -23.94
C PHE A 105 -2.34 26.09 -23.68
N PRO A 106 -1.37 25.25 -24.10
CA PRO A 106 -1.37 23.85 -23.74
C PRO A 106 -1.02 23.72 -22.25
N TYR A 107 -1.76 22.88 -21.55
CA TYR A 107 -1.52 22.55 -20.16
C TYR A 107 -1.52 21.04 -19.96
N THR A 108 -0.45 20.52 -19.38
CA THR A 108 -0.27 19.10 -19.10
C THR A 108 -0.19 18.89 -17.60
N PHE A 109 -1.01 17.97 -17.09
CA PHE A 109 -1.04 17.61 -15.67
C PHE A 109 -1.06 16.10 -15.50
N ALA A 110 -0.58 15.60 -14.38
CA ALA A 110 -0.67 14.19 -14.02
C ALA A 110 -1.24 14.08 -12.61
N VAL A 111 -2.14 13.11 -12.40
CA VAL A 111 -2.64 12.77 -11.07
C VAL A 111 -1.78 11.66 -10.45
N SER A 112 -1.71 11.61 -9.12
CA SER A 112 -0.90 10.60 -8.44
C SER A 112 -1.32 9.18 -8.82
N LYS A 113 -0.34 8.31 -9.11
CA LYS A 113 -0.58 6.87 -9.37
C LYS A 113 -1.20 6.12 -8.18
N PHE A 114 -1.13 6.71 -6.98
CA PHE A 114 -1.69 6.15 -5.76
C PHE A 114 -3.08 6.69 -5.44
N LEU A 115 -3.60 7.59 -6.28
CA LEU A 115 -4.96 8.08 -6.15
C LEU A 115 -5.93 6.94 -6.47
N GLN A 116 -6.98 6.79 -5.65
CA GLN A 116 -7.98 5.76 -5.89
C GLN A 116 -8.77 6.06 -7.17
N PRO A 117 -9.17 5.06 -7.96
CA PRO A 117 -10.07 5.27 -9.07
C PRO A 117 -11.42 5.83 -8.59
N GLY A 118 -11.98 6.77 -9.34
CA GLY A 118 -13.26 7.40 -9.00
C GLY A 118 -13.47 8.77 -9.62
N ALA A 119 -14.59 9.39 -9.27
CA ALA A 119 -14.90 10.75 -9.69
C ALA A 119 -14.21 11.78 -8.79
N TYR A 120 -13.59 12.79 -9.39
CA TYR A 120 -12.91 13.89 -8.68
C TYR A 120 -13.25 15.22 -9.33
N ASP A 121 -13.31 16.28 -8.52
CA ASP A 121 -13.57 17.62 -9.04
C ASP A 121 -12.27 18.32 -9.38
N LEU A 122 -12.11 18.65 -10.66
CA LEU A 122 -10.96 19.37 -11.18
C LEU A 122 -11.34 20.84 -11.39
N VAL A 123 -10.57 21.72 -10.75
CA VAL A 123 -10.67 23.16 -10.94
C VAL A 123 -9.36 23.67 -11.53
N GLY A 124 -9.43 24.24 -12.72
CA GLY A 124 -8.30 24.79 -13.46
C GLY A 124 -8.29 26.32 -13.41
N TYR A 125 -7.12 26.88 -13.09
CA TYR A 125 -6.88 28.32 -12.97
C TYR A 125 -5.84 28.79 -13.98
N ILE A 126 -6.10 29.94 -14.59
CA ILE A 126 -5.13 30.69 -15.38
C ILE A 126 -4.88 32.03 -14.67
N VAL A 127 -3.61 32.29 -14.39
CA VAL A 127 -3.11 33.49 -13.72
C VAL A 127 -2.43 34.36 -14.75
N TYR A 128 -2.82 35.62 -14.79
CA TYR A 128 -2.32 36.60 -15.73
C TYR A 128 -2.27 37.98 -15.10
N GLU A 129 -1.51 38.88 -15.70
CA GLU A 129 -1.32 40.24 -15.22
C GLU A 129 -1.79 41.24 -16.28
N ILE A 130 -2.46 42.30 -15.82
CA ILE A 130 -2.83 43.46 -16.63
C ILE A 130 -2.27 44.69 -15.92
N ASP A 131 -1.45 45.49 -16.62
CA ASP A 131 -0.85 46.71 -16.05
C ASP A 131 -0.18 46.47 -14.68
N GLN A 132 0.56 45.36 -14.55
CA GLN A 132 1.26 44.89 -13.33
C GLN A 132 0.35 44.45 -12.17
N HIS A 133 -0.97 44.34 -12.39
CA HIS A 133 -1.91 43.81 -11.42
C HIS A 133 -2.25 42.34 -11.74
N PRO A 134 -2.09 41.41 -10.79
CA PRO A 134 -2.40 40.00 -11.01
C PRO A 134 -3.91 39.74 -10.93
N TYR A 135 -4.39 38.86 -11.81
CA TYR A 135 -5.76 38.38 -11.91
C TYR A 135 -5.78 36.87 -12.12
N GLN A 136 -6.90 36.25 -11.79
CA GLN A 136 -7.08 34.81 -11.97
C GLN A 136 -8.48 34.48 -12.49
N ASN A 137 -8.52 33.67 -13.54
CA ASN A 137 -9.76 33.09 -14.05
C ASN A 137 -9.79 31.58 -13.85
N VAL A 138 -10.98 31.07 -13.56
CA VAL A 138 -11.25 29.63 -13.61
C VAL A 138 -11.60 29.27 -15.05
N PHE A 139 -10.76 28.47 -15.72
CA PHE A 139 -11.03 28.03 -17.10
C PHE A 139 -11.79 26.70 -17.16
N TYR A 140 -11.74 25.92 -16.08
CA TYR A 140 -12.47 24.67 -15.97
C TYR A 140 -12.91 24.46 -14.52
N ASN A 141 -14.17 24.06 -14.34
CA ASN A 141 -14.68 23.59 -13.07
C ASN A 141 -15.66 22.45 -13.38
N GLY A 142 -15.24 21.23 -13.08
CA GLY A 142 -16.09 20.07 -13.29
C GLY A 142 -15.41 18.77 -12.90
N THR A 143 -16.21 17.72 -12.95
CA THR A 143 -15.77 16.39 -12.53
C THR A 143 -14.99 15.69 -13.65
N ILE A 144 -13.93 15.00 -13.27
CA ILE A 144 -13.15 14.06 -14.09
C ILE A 144 -13.26 12.67 -13.48
N GLU A 145 -13.10 11.64 -14.30
CA GLU A 145 -13.07 10.25 -13.85
C GLU A 145 -11.62 9.77 -13.83
N VAL A 146 -11.07 9.50 -12.65
CA VAL A 146 -9.74 8.93 -12.50
C VAL A 146 -9.82 7.42 -12.60
N VAL A 147 -8.98 6.83 -13.44
CA VAL A 147 -8.88 5.37 -13.62
C VAL A 147 -7.46 4.89 -13.33
N GLU A 148 -7.32 3.68 -12.80
CA GLU A 148 -6.00 3.09 -12.62
C GLU A 148 -5.44 2.64 -13.98
N VAL A 149 -4.17 2.95 -14.25
CA VAL A 149 -3.48 2.42 -15.42
C VAL A 149 -3.21 0.95 -15.19
N GLY A 150 -4.02 0.09 -15.82
CA GLY A 150 -3.88 -1.36 -15.76
C GLY A 150 -2.51 -1.82 -16.24
N GLY A 151 -1.80 -2.58 -15.40
CA GLY A 151 -0.49 -3.13 -15.74
C GLY A 151 -0.18 -4.40 -14.93
N LEU A 152 0.92 -5.06 -15.27
CA LEU A 152 1.38 -6.27 -14.55
C LEU A 152 1.69 -6.02 -13.06
N LEU A 153 1.94 -4.75 -12.70
CA LEU A 153 2.20 -4.31 -11.33
C LEU A 153 1.01 -3.59 -10.67
N SER A 154 -0.19 -3.65 -11.28
CA SER A 154 -1.41 -3.22 -10.61
C SER A 154 -1.68 -4.11 -9.38
N VAL A 155 -2.34 -3.55 -8.37
CA VAL A 155 -2.70 -4.27 -7.14
C VAL A 155 -3.49 -5.53 -7.45
N GLU A 156 -4.40 -5.47 -8.42
CA GLU A 156 -5.20 -6.61 -8.87
C GLU A 156 -4.33 -7.72 -9.48
N SER A 157 -3.41 -7.34 -10.37
CA SER A 157 -2.47 -8.27 -11.01
C SER A 157 -1.57 -8.96 -9.99
N VAL A 158 -0.98 -8.19 -9.06
CA VAL A 158 -0.11 -8.74 -8.01
C VAL A 158 -0.89 -9.69 -7.09
N PHE A 159 -2.13 -9.32 -6.72
CA PHE A 159 -3.00 -10.16 -5.91
C PHE A 159 -3.33 -11.48 -6.61
N LEU A 160 -3.76 -11.46 -7.88
CA LEU A 160 -4.13 -12.65 -8.63
C LEU A 160 -2.92 -13.55 -8.92
N ILE A 161 -1.76 -12.99 -9.25
CA ILE A 161 -0.52 -13.76 -9.46
C ILE A 161 -0.10 -14.44 -8.16
N THR A 162 -0.09 -13.71 -7.04
CA THR A 162 0.27 -14.26 -5.73
C THR A 162 -0.71 -15.36 -5.30
N LEU A 163 -2.01 -15.13 -5.47
CA LEU A 163 -3.06 -16.12 -5.22
C LEU A 163 -2.89 -17.37 -6.09
N GLY A 164 -2.59 -17.18 -7.38
CA GLY A 164 -2.34 -18.28 -8.32
C GLY A 164 -1.16 -19.16 -7.90
N ILE A 165 -0.02 -18.54 -7.54
CA ILE A 165 1.16 -19.27 -7.05
C ILE A 165 0.85 -20.00 -5.73
N ALA A 166 0.13 -19.36 -4.81
CA ALA A 166 -0.26 -19.98 -3.54
C ALA A 166 -1.16 -21.21 -3.75
N LEU A 167 -2.16 -21.11 -4.65
CA LEU A 167 -3.04 -22.23 -5.00
C LEU A 167 -2.29 -23.37 -5.69
N LEU A 168 -1.37 -23.06 -6.61
CA LEU A 168 -0.52 -24.08 -7.25
C LEU A 168 0.40 -24.77 -6.23
N GLY A 169 0.98 -24.03 -5.30
CA GLY A 169 1.77 -24.59 -4.20
C GLY A 169 0.94 -25.51 -3.30
N LEU A 170 -0.27 -25.11 -2.95
CA LEU A 170 -1.19 -25.91 -2.15
C LEU A 170 -1.62 -27.20 -2.88
N LEU A 171 -1.95 -27.10 -4.18
CA LEU A 171 -2.29 -28.25 -5.02
C LEU A 171 -1.11 -29.20 -5.18
N GLY A 172 0.10 -28.67 -5.35
CA GLY A 172 1.33 -29.46 -5.41
C GLY A 172 1.59 -30.23 -4.11
N LEU A 173 1.43 -29.56 -2.96
CA LEU A 173 1.56 -30.19 -1.65
C LEU A 173 0.47 -31.25 -1.41
N TRP A 174 -0.77 -30.97 -1.82
CA TRP A 174 -1.90 -31.90 -1.74
C TRP A 174 -1.66 -33.15 -2.59
N ALA A 175 -1.26 -32.98 -3.86
CA ALA A 175 -0.95 -34.08 -4.77
C ALA A 175 0.22 -34.93 -4.24
N TYR A 176 1.28 -34.28 -3.74
CA TYR A 176 2.40 -34.97 -3.09
C TYR A 176 1.93 -35.79 -1.88
N GLY A 177 1.06 -35.21 -1.05
CA GLY A 177 0.42 -35.91 0.08
C GLY A 177 -0.36 -37.16 -0.36
N GLN A 178 -1.18 -37.06 -1.41
CA GLN A 178 -1.91 -38.20 -1.97
C GLN A 178 -0.98 -39.31 -2.46
N VAL A 179 0.08 -38.96 -3.19
CA VAL A 179 1.08 -39.93 -3.67
C VAL A 179 1.79 -40.60 -2.51
N GLN A 180 2.13 -39.88 -1.43
CA GLN A 180 2.72 -40.46 -0.22
C GLN A 180 1.77 -41.44 0.49
N GLN A 181 0.48 -41.11 0.57
CA GLN A 181 -0.53 -42.01 1.18
C GLN A 181 -0.73 -43.29 0.36
N LEU A 182 -0.68 -43.20 -0.97
CA LEU A 182 -0.75 -44.36 -1.87
C LEU A 182 0.54 -45.19 -1.84
N SER A 183 1.71 -44.55 -1.79
CA SER A 183 3.01 -45.24 -1.73
C SER A 183 3.21 -46.01 -0.41
N LYS A 184 2.64 -45.51 0.70
CA LYS A 184 2.59 -46.25 1.98
C LYS A 184 1.71 -47.49 1.94
N LYS A 185 0.72 -47.57 1.03
CA LYS A 185 -0.13 -48.77 0.85
C LYS A 185 0.47 -49.83 -0.09
N THR A 186 1.49 -49.50 -0.88
CA THR A 186 2.13 -50.45 -1.83
C THR A 186 3.36 -51.17 -1.27
N LYS A 187 3.83 -50.84 -0.06
CA LYS A 187 4.83 -51.65 0.66
C LYS A 187 4.18 -52.80 1.45
N LYS A 188 3.47 -53.69 0.78
CA LYS A 188 3.20 -55.04 1.29
C LYS A 188 3.19 -56.05 0.15
N GLY A 189 4.24 -56.86 0.11
CA GLY A 189 4.36 -58.06 -0.69
C GLY A 189 5.78 -58.60 -0.55
N PRO A 190 6.07 -59.49 0.42
CA PRO A 190 7.30 -60.26 0.37
C PRO A 190 7.15 -61.23 -0.80
N LYS A 191 8.03 -61.13 -1.79
CA LYS A 191 8.19 -62.21 -2.77
C LYS A 191 8.97 -63.34 -2.10
N VAL A 192 8.25 -64.25 -1.45
CA VAL A 192 8.79 -65.54 -1.01
C VAL A 192 8.62 -66.50 -2.19
N GLU A 193 9.72 -66.78 -2.90
CA GLU A 193 9.81 -67.98 -3.73
C GLU A 193 10.07 -69.14 -2.77
N LEU A 194 9.02 -69.95 -2.56
CA LEU A 194 9.04 -71.20 -1.83
C LEU A 194 9.89 -72.21 -2.61
N GLY A 195 11.13 -72.43 -2.16
CA GLY A 195 11.89 -73.63 -2.42
C GLY A 195 11.47 -74.72 -1.43
N THR A 196 11.10 -75.89 -1.95
CA THR A 196 10.71 -77.14 -1.31
C THR A 196 11.38 -77.41 0.05
N GLY A 197 10.56 -77.57 1.10
CA GLY A 197 10.98 -78.07 2.41
C GLY A 197 9.75 -78.47 3.22
N THR A 198 9.68 -79.72 3.60
CA THR A 198 8.51 -80.44 4.12
C THR A 198 7.98 -79.93 5.47
N THR A 199 6.66 -80.04 5.62
CA THR A 199 5.81 -79.83 6.79
C THR A 199 6.38 -80.40 8.10
N ASP A 200 6.52 -79.55 9.12
CA ASP A 200 6.55 -79.92 10.54
C ASP A 200 5.65 -78.92 11.30
N ALA A 201 4.50 -79.40 11.79
CA ALA A 201 4.18 -79.63 13.21
C ALA A 201 3.76 -78.33 13.95
N ASN A 202 2.46 -78.18 14.21
CA ASN A 202 1.86 -78.36 15.55
C ASN A 202 1.99 -77.09 16.42
N MET A 203 1.08 -76.10 16.33
CA MET A 203 -0.13 -75.95 17.17
C MET A 203 0.08 -76.33 18.65
N ASP A 204 -0.08 -75.31 19.51
CA ASP A 204 -0.36 -75.36 20.95
C ASP A 204 0.67 -76.03 21.89
N GLU A 205 1.57 -75.21 22.46
CA GLU A 205 2.28 -75.59 23.69
C GLU A 205 2.56 -74.35 24.57
N TRP A 206 1.86 -74.32 25.72
CA TRP A 206 2.18 -73.61 26.99
C TRP A 206 1.73 -72.15 27.17
N LEU A 207 0.51 -72.00 27.67
CA LEU A 207 0.18 -70.98 28.68
C LEU A 207 0.66 -71.43 30.07
N GLU A 208 0.80 -70.43 30.95
CA GLU A 208 0.93 -70.47 32.43
C GLU A 208 2.35 -70.43 33.02
N VAL A 209 2.70 -69.31 33.68
CA VAL A 209 2.88 -69.22 35.14
C VAL A 209 2.85 -67.74 35.57
N ILE A 210 1.96 -67.45 36.52
CA ILE A 210 1.86 -66.20 37.28
C ILE A 210 3.01 -66.16 38.31
N ILE A 211 3.80 -65.07 38.35
CA ILE A 211 4.75 -64.81 39.45
C ILE A 211 4.40 -63.44 40.08
N PRO A 212 4.20 -63.36 41.42
CA PRO A 212 3.86 -62.11 42.12
C PRO A 212 5.03 -61.12 42.20
N PRO A 213 4.77 -59.81 42.42
CA PRO A 213 5.82 -58.78 42.39
C PRO A 213 6.76 -58.85 43.62
N PRO A 214 8.05 -58.45 43.48
CA PRO A 214 8.96 -58.34 44.61
C PRO A 214 8.69 -57.10 45.49
N PRO A 215 9.08 -57.13 46.78
CA PRO A 215 8.75 -56.08 47.76
C PRO A 215 9.55 -54.78 47.55
N ILE A 216 8.90 -53.66 47.89
CA ILE A 216 9.46 -52.30 47.89
C ILE A 216 10.38 -52.13 49.11
N TYR A 217 11.63 -51.74 48.89
CA TYR A 217 12.52 -51.27 49.93
C TYR A 217 12.56 -49.73 49.95
N LEU A 218 12.25 -49.14 51.10
CA LEU A 218 12.44 -47.72 51.39
C LEU A 218 13.90 -47.49 51.82
N CYS A 219 14.66 -46.72 51.03
CA CYS A 219 15.90 -46.11 51.49
C CYS A 219 15.72 -44.59 51.56
N SER A 220 15.96 -44.06 52.75
CA SER A 220 15.99 -42.64 53.12
C SER A 220 17.36 -42.04 52.81
N ALA A 221 17.40 -40.70 52.82
CA ALA A 221 18.59 -39.83 52.92
C ALA A 221 19.44 -39.70 51.65
N GLU A 222 20.04 -38.56 51.31
CA GLU A 222 19.96 -37.17 51.74
C GLU A 222 20.81 -36.38 50.73
N SER A 223 20.56 -35.07 50.66
CA SER A 223 21.34 -33.98 50.06
C SER A 223 22.72 -34.23 49.41
N GLY A 224 22.95 -33.48 48.33
CA GLY A 224 24.28 -33.03 47.91
C GLY A 224 24.40 -33.09 46.39
N ALA A 225 24.34 -31.96 45.68
CA ALA A 225 25.52 -31.15 45.33
C ALA A 225 26.48 -31.95 44.43
N GLU A 226 26.98 -31.51 43.31
CA GLU A 226 27.10 -30.24 42.60
C GLU A 226 27.62 -30.69 41.22
N ALA A 227 26.99 -30.32 40.12
CA ALA A 227 27.25 -29.08 39.40
C ALA A 227 28.45 -29.14 38.43
N TYR A 228 28.23 -28.39 37.35
CA TYR A 228 29.19 -27.78 36.45
C TYR A 228 29.67 -28.62 35.26
N ARG A 229 29.77 -28.12 34.02
CA ARG A 229 29.39 -26.87 33.30
C ARG A 229 30.01 -27.11 31.90
N TYR A 230 29.41 -26.76 30.77
CA TYR A 230 29.52 -25.48 30.06
C TYR A 230 28.75 -25.70 28.74
N ASP A 231 27.62 -24.99 28.53
CA ASP A 231 27.51 -23.75 27.74
C ASP A 231 27.55 -24.04 26.22
N ILE A 232 26.49 -23.84 25.42
CA ILE A 232 25.83 -22.55 25.16
C ILE A 232 24.34 -22.71 24.77
N ASN A 233 23.51 -22.04 25.58
CA ASN A 233 22.34 -21.19 25.31
C ASN A 233 21.60 -21.24 23.97
N LEU A 234 20.30 -20.94 23.86
CA LEU A 234 19.16 -20.71 24.76
C LEU A 234 18.13 -20.06 23.82
N PHE A 235 16.92 -20.57 23.68
CA PHE A 235 15.72 -19.72 23.72
C PHE A 235 14.47 -20.58 23.92
N CYS A 236 13.87 -20.35 25.09
CA CYS A 236 12.59 -20.86 25.55
C CYS A 236 11.46 -20.46 24.60
N LEU A 237 10.49 -21.35 24.40
CA LEU A 237 9.07 -21.00 24.37
C LEU A 237 8.22 -22.21 24.80
N ALA A 238 7.56 -22.03 25.95
CA ALA A 238 6.28 -22.59 26.36
C ALA A 238 6.04 -24.12 26.27
N GLY A 239 6.03 -24.74 27.45
CA GLY A 239 4.87 -25.54 27.87
C GLY A 239 4.87 -27.03 27.52
N TYR A 240 4.82 -27.83 28.59
CA TYR A 240 4.42 -29.24 28.71
C TYR A 240 5.56 -30.23 28.99
N ARG A 241 5.79 -30.46 30.30
CA ARG A 241 6.48 -31.64 30.85
C ARG A 241 5.52 -32.83 30.86
N VAL A 242 5.96 -33.96 30.30
CA VAL A 242 5.54 -35.29 30.74
C VAL A 242 6.82 -36.10 30.95
N CYS A 243 7.15 -36.37 32.21
CA CYS A 243 8.29 -37.20 32.58
C CYS A 243 7.98 -38.67 32.22
N LYS A 244 8.87 -39.33 31.48
CA LYS A 244 8.98 -40.79 31.44
C LYS A 244 10.30 -41.17 32.09
N GLY A 245 10.23 -41.84 33.24
CA GLY A 245 11.35 -42.61 33.77
C GLY A 245 11.60 -43.81 32.87
N GLN A 246 12.86 -44.03 32.51
CA GLN A 246 13.36 -45.31 32.02
C GLN A 246 14.29 -45.87 33.10
N SER A 247 14.14 -47.18 33.34
CA SER A 247 15.04 -48.04 34.10
C SER A 247 16.49 -47.89 33.67
#